data_AF-A0A9X0TQ93-F1
#
_entry.id   AF-A0A9X0TQ93-F1
#
_cell.length_a   1.000
_cell.length_b   1.000
_cell.length_c   1.000
_cell.angle_alpha   90.00
_cell.angle_beta   90.00
_cell.angle_gamma   90.00
#
_symmetry.space_group_name_H-M   'P 1'
#
loop_
_entity.id
_entity.type
_entity.pdbx_description
1 polymer ?
#
loop_
_entity_poly.entity_id
_entity_poly.type
_entity_poly.pdbx_seq_one_letter_code
_entity_poly.pdbx_strand_id
1 'polypeptide(L)'
;MTSKRHEEIKDEGVCPRCDEHELYRESADVGVGIIYGPWGCPCCGWSESEQYDLEFGGGLQENGSYLDPYGGLTPAENPIAKMLAAEAKTA
;
A
#
# COMPACT_ATOMS: atom_id res chain seq x y z
N MET A 1 23.63 5.43 -1.97
CA MET A 1 22.19 5.15 -1.93
C MET A 1 21.51 6.24 -2.74
N THR A 2 21.04 5.92 -3.94
CA THR A 2 20.24 6.86 -4.73
C THR A 2 18.90 6.97 -4.01
N SER A 3 18.56 8.15 -3.48
CA SER A 3 17.22 8.40 -2.94
C SER A 3 16.24 8.16 -4.07
N LYS A 4 15.43 7.10 -3.96
CA LYS A 4 14.34 6.86 -4.90
C LYS A 4 13.33 8.00 -4.71
N ARG A 5 12.89 8.60 -5.82
CA ARG A 5 11.81 9.58 -5.80
C ARG A 5 10.50 8.82 -5.94
N HIS A 6 9.52 9.15 -5.10
CA HIS A 6 8.18 8.59 -5.20
C HIS A 6 7.56 8.96 -6.57
N GLU A 7 7.02 7.96 -7.26
CA GLU A 7 6.46 8.12 -8.60
C GLU A 7 4.99 8.56 -8.56
N GLU A 8 4.61 9.50 -9.44
CA GLU A 8 3.23 10.01 -9.56
C GLU A 8 2.50 9.36 -10.75
N ILE A 9 1.17 9.19 -10.63
CA ILE A 9 0.32 8.70 -11.74
C ILE A 9 0.32 9.72 -12.89
N LYS A 10 0.57 9.22 -14.11
CA LYS A 10 0.48 10.01 -15.34
C LYS A 10 -0.64 9.56 -16.28
N ASP A 11 -0.97 8.28 -16.24
CA ASP A 11 -2.04 7.67 -17.02
C ASP A 11 -2.97 6.92 -16.08
N GLU A 12 -4.28 7.13 -16.22
CA GLU A 12 -5.27 6.62 -15.28
C GLU A 12 -5.34 5.09 -15.36
N GLY A 13 -5.20 4.43 -14.22
CA GLY A 13 -5.20 2.97 -14.13
C GLY A 13 -3.85 2.31 -14.41
N VAL A 14 -2.81 3.04 -14.80
CA VAL A 14 -1.46 2.49 -15.04
C VAL A 14 -0.55 2.77 -13.85
N CYS A 15 0.04 1.73 -13.29
CA CYS A 15 1.03 1.86 -12.23
C CYS A 15 2.29 2.56 -12.74
N PRO A 16 2.72 3.69 -12.14
CA PRO A 16 3.90 4.42 -12.63
C PRO A 16 5.24 3.74 -12.29
N ARG A 17 5.22 2.66 -11.49
CA ARG A 17 6.42 1.91 -11.10
C ARG A 17 6.64 0.66 -11.97
N CYS A 18 5.57 -0.09 -12.27
CA CYS A 18 5.68 -1.36 -12.99
C CYS A 18 4.91 -1.41 -14.32
N ASP A 19 4.28 -0.30 -14.72
CA ASP A 19 3.52 -0.14 -15.97
C ASP A 19 2.34 -1.13 -16.15
N GLU A 20 1.89 -1.76 -15.06
CA GLU A 20 0.71 -2.63 -15.06
C GLU A 20 -0.59 -1.83 -15.01
N HIS A 21 -1.63 -2.33 -15.66
CA HIS A 21 -2.91 -1.61 -15.88
C HIS A 21 -3.97 -1.86 -14.78
N GLU A 22 -3.60 -2.45 -13.66
CA GLU A 22 -4.52 -2.87 -12.60
C GLU A 22 -4.26 -2.13 -11.28
N LEU A 23 -4.42 -0.80 -11.29
CA LEU A 23 -4.49 -0.04 -10.05
C LEU A 23 -5.87 -0.19 -9.39
N TYR A 24 -5.88 -0.42 -8.09
CA TYR A 24 -7.09 -0.51 -7.27
C TYR A 24 -7.07 0.54 -6.17
N ARG A 25 -8.25 0.89 -5.66
CA ARG A 25 -8.37 1.70 -4.44
C ARG A 25 -9.58 1.25 -3.64
N GLU A 26 -9.46 1.35 -2.33
CA GLU A 26 -10.58 1.12 -1.43
C GLU A 26 -11.54 2.31 -1.44
N SER A 27 -12.81 2.04 -1.17
CA SER A 27 -13.82 3.09 -1.04
C SER A 27 -14.82 2.76 0.06
N ALA A 28 -15.22 3.79 0.81
CA ALA A 28 -16.18 3.65 1.90
C ALA A 28 -17.21 4.78 1.84
N ASP A 29 -18.50 4.42 1.82
CA ASP A 29 -19.58 5.36 2.07
C ASP A 29 -19.67 5.68 3.56
N VAL A 30 -19.59 6.97 3.91
CA VAL A 30 -19.62 7.47 5.29
C VAL A 30 -20.94 8.17 5.65
N GLY A 31 -22.00 7.97 4.86
CA GLY A 31 -23.34 8.52 5.09
C GLY A 31 -23.52 9.97 4.62
N VAL A 32 -22.46 10.63 4.17
CA VAL A 32 -22.48 11.97 3.54
C VAL A 32 -21.74 12.00 2.20
N GLY A 33 -21.22 10.86 1.75
CA GLY A 33 -20.41 10.73 0.55
C GLY A 33 -19.47 9.53 0.64
N ILE A 34 -18.73 9.28 -0.45
CA ILE A 34 -17.74 8.21 -0.54
C ILE A 34 -16.35 8.80 -0.30
N ILE A 35 -15.59 8.21 0.62
CA ILE A 35 -14.16 8.45 0.80
C ILE A 35 -13.42 7.37 0.00
N TYR A 36 -12.37 7.80 -0.70
CA TYR A 36 -11.49 6.92 -1.44
C TYR A 36 -10.11 6.86 -0.76
N GLY A 37 -9.56 5.66 -0.65
CA GLY A 37 -8.15 5.46 -0.33
C GLY A 37 -7.25 5.84 -1.53
N PRO A 38 -5.91 5.81 -1.33
CA PRO A 38 -4.95 5.96 -2.42
C PRO A 38 -5.14 4.86 -3.48
N TRP A 39 -4.76 5.17 -4.72
CA TRP A 39 -4.51 4.13 -5.70
C TRP A 39 -3.28 3.30 -5.30
N GLY A 40 -3.42 1.98 -5.32
CA GLY A 40 -2.36 1.02 -5.03
C GLY A 40 -2.18 0.01 -6.16
N CYS A 41 -0.94 -0.49 -6.30
CA CYS A 41 -0.60 -1.54 -7.24
C CYS A 41 -0.39 -2.88 -6.50
N PRO A 42 -1.19 -3.92 -6.78
CA PRO A 42 -1.04 -5.23 -6.15
C PRO A 42 0.25 -5.94 -6.57
N CYS A 43 0.79 -5.61 -7.75
CA CYS A 43 1.95 -6.30 -8.32
C CYS A 43 3.26 -5.87 -7.67
N CYS A 44 3.46 -4.57 -7.47
CA CYS A 44 4.75 -4.01 -7.03
C CYS A 44 4.68 -3.21 -5.73
N GLY A 45 3.50 -3.11 -5.09
CA GLY A 45 3.33 -2.40 -3.83
C GLY A 45 3.44 -0.88 -3.92
N TRP A 46 3.35 -0.31 -5.12
CA TRP A 46 3.29 1.15 -5.30
C TRP A 46 1.98 1.70 -4.75
N SER A 47 2.02 2.88 -4.15
CA SER A 47 0.85 3.65 -3.70
C SER A 47 0.95 5.09 -4.18
N GLU A 48 -0.18 5.71 -4.51
CA GLU A 48 -0.29 7.15 -4.82
C GLU A 48 0.18 8.02 -3.66
N SER A 49 0.09 7.52 -2.44
CA SER A 49 0.58 8.20 -1.25
C SER A 49 1.80 7.49 -0.68
N GLU A 50 2.90 8.24 -0.59
CA GLU A 50 4.22 7.77 -0.12
C GLU A 50 4.15 7.02 1.22
N GLN A 51 3.29 7.47 2.15
CA GLN A 51 3.14 6.85 3.47
C GLN A 51 2.60 5.41 3.42
N TYR A 52 1.94 5.00 2.33
CA TYR A 52 1.39 3.65 2.15
C TYR A 52 2.20 2.83 1.13
N ASP A 53 3.18 3.44 0.48
CA ASP A 53 4.03 2.77 -0.50
C ASP A 53 5.00 1.81 0.18
N LEU A 54 5.08 0.56 -0.30
CA LEU A 54 5.90 -0.48 0.33
C LEU A 54 7.42 -0.19 0.26
N GLU A 55 7.88 0.71 -0.61
CA GLU A 55 9.28 1.13 -0.65
C GLU A 55 9.61 2.31 0.29
N PHE A 56 8.59 2.98 0.85
CA PHE A 56 8.78 4.23 1.60
C PHE A 56 8.21 4.17 3.03
N GLY A 57 6.90 3.91 3.20
CA GLY A 57 6.22 3.97 4.50
C GLY A 57 5.23 2.85 4.79
N GLY A 58 4.79 2.13 3.76
CA GLY A 58 3.88 1.00 3.88
C GLY A 58 4.56 -0.27 4.38
N GLY A 59 3.79 -1.36 4.37
CA GLY A 59 4.28 -2.69 4.73
C GLY A 59 4.18 -2.97 6.22
N LEU A 60 5.06 -3.85 6.71
CA LEU A 60 5.08 -4.25 8.11
C LEU A 60 5.58 -3.10 9.00
N GLN A 61 4.77 -2.73 9.97
CA GLN A 61 5.01 -1.63 10.89
C GLN A 61 5.73 -2.10 12.17
N GLU A 62 6.35 -1.19 12.92
CA GLU A 62 7.09 -1.51 14.15
C GLU A 62 6.24 -2.21 15.22
N ASN A 63 4.94 -1.87 15.29
CA ASN A 63 3.99 -2.49 16.21
C ASN A 63 3.46 -3.86 15.74
N GLY A 64 3.94 -4.37 14.60
CA GLY A 64 3.53 -5.64 14.00
C GLY A 64 2.25 -5.58 13.16
N SER A 65 1.62 -4.42 13.00
CA SER A 65 0.54 -4.23 12.02
C SER A 65 1.10 -4.18 10.59
N TYR A 66 0.23 -4.36 9.61
CA TYR A 66 0.59 -4.25 8.20
C TYR A 66 -0.23 -3.16 7.53
N LEU A 67 0.46 -2.21 6.90
CA LEU A 67 -0.13 -1.10 6.17
C LEU A 67 -0.05 -1.39 4.67
N ASP A 68 -1.20 -1.59 4.02
CA ASP A 68 -1.24 -1.94 2.61
C ASP A 68 -1.14 -0.71 1.68
N PRO A 69 -0.85 -0.90 0.38
CA PRO A 69 -0.77 0.18 -0.59
C PRO A 69 -2.08 0.96 -0.84
N TYR A 70 -3.21 0.46 -0.36
CA TYR A 70 -4.54 1.04 -0.52
C TYR A 70 -4.97 1.88 0.69
N GLY A 71 -4.07 2.06 1.67
CA GLY A 71 -4.32 2.80 2.90
C GLY A 71 -5.01 2.00 4.00
N GLY A 72 -5.17 0.69 3.83
CA GLY A 72 -5.73 -0.22 4.82
C GLY A 72 -4.71 -0.65 5.86
N LEU A 73 -5.11 -0.64 7.14
CA LEU A 73 -4.29 -1.13 8.25
C LEU A 73 -4.82 -2.47 8.75
N THR A 74 -4.02 -3.52 8.59
CA THR A 74 -4.29 -4.85 9.18
C THR A 74 -3.67 -4.91 10.59
N PRO A 75 -4.47 -5.05 11.67
CA PRO A 75 -3.96 -5.05 13.04
C PRO A 75 -2.99 -6.19 13.35
N ALA A 76 -2.06 -5.97 14.28
CA ALA A 76 -1.01 -6.94 14.64
C ALA A 76 -1.56 -8.28 15.17
N GLU A 77 -2.77 -8.29 15.72
CA GLU A 77 -3.43 -9.49 16.23
C GLU A 77 -3.93 -10.40 15.09
N ASN A 78 -4.13 -9.84 13.89
CA ASN A 78 -4.64 -10.54 12.73
C ASN A 78 -3.65 -11.65 12.30
N PRO A 79 -4.14 -12.88 12.01
CA PRO A 79 -3.28 -13.98 11.56
C PRO A 79 -2.41 -13.65 10.34
N ILE A 80 -2.91 -12.84 9.41
CA ILE A 80 -2.18 -12.43 8.19
C ILE A 80 -1.01 -11.50 8.56
N ALA A 81 -1.25 -10.48 9.39
CA ALA A 81 -0.18 -9.60 9.85
C ALA A 81 0.91 -10.36 10.61
N LYS A 82 0.53 -11.33 11.46
CA LYS A 82 1.48 -12.21 12.14
C LYS A 82 2.32 -13.06 11.19
N MET A 83 1.71 -13.58 10.12
CA MET A 83 2.40 -14.34 9.09
C MET A 83 3.44 -13.47 8.37
N LEU A 84 3.04 -12.29 7.89
CA LEU A 84 3.93 -11.33 7.23
C LEU A 84 5.08 -10.89 8.15
N ALA A 85 4.79 -10.68 9.44
CA ALA A 85 5.79 -10.37 10.45
C ALA A 85 6.78 -11.52 10.70
N ALA A 86 6.36 -12.77 10.54
CA ALA A 86 7.24 -13.93 10.65
C ALA A 86 8.11 -14.07 9.40
N GLU A 87 7.55 -13.89 8.20
CA GLU A 87 8.28 -13.94 6.94
C GLU A 87 9.39 -12.88 6.87
N ALA A 88 9.10 -11.65 7.30
CA ALA A 88 10.07 -10.56 7.34
C ALA A 88 11.27 -10.83 8.28
N LYS A 89 11.12 -11.70 9.28
CA LYS A 89 12.22 -12.11 10.17
C LYS A 89 13.11 -13.20 9.56
N THR A 90 12.64 -13.85 8.51
CA THR A 90 13.34 -14.95 7.84
C THR A 90 14.05 -14.53 6.55
N ALA A 91 13.76 -13.33 6.04
CA ALA A 91 14.41 -12.71 4.89
C ALA A 91 15.67 -11.92 5.30
#